data_AF-A0A2D8AYC3-F1
#
_entry.id   AF-A0A2D8AYC3-F1
#
_cell.length_a   1.000
_cell.length_b   1.000
_cell.length_c   1.000
_cell.angle_alpha   90.00
_cell.angle_beta   90.00
_cell.angle_gamma   90.00
#
_symmetry.space_group_name_H-M   'P 1'
#
loop_
_entity.id
_entity.type
_entity.pdbx_description
1 polymer ?
#
loop_
_entity_poly.entity_id
_entity_poly.type
_entity_poly.pdbx_seq_one_letter_code
_entity_poly.pdbx_strand_id
1 'polypeptide(L)'
;MGDLASFRRPSPRSSARTGARERQPAPAKAAESSSWRDAARGLGMVLLVAPLAVFTAVLLVDGAPEVRASAEVPQAAAPPQVVQASFGPCIGGERHTCVVDGDTIWLNDQKIRIADIDAPEIYSPDCPAERALGLRATERLTQWLNAAPFEVHPNPDGRDEDTYGRKLRVLARSGTSAVAVLEAEGLATRWGGRGREWC
;
A
#
# COMPACT_ATOMS: atom_id res chain seq x y z
N MET A 1 49.66 33.35 -24.29
CA MET A 1 48.99 32.89 -23.06
C MET A 1 48.57 31.44 -23.35
N GLY A 2 49.14 30.37 -22.79
CA GLY A 2 49.71 30.18 -21.44
C GLY A 2 48.59 29.74 -20.50
N ASP A 3 48.56 28.53 -19.92
CA ASP A 3 49.52 27.41 -20.01
C ASP A 3 48.86 26.05 -19.68
N LEU A 4 49.47 24.93 -20.08
CA LEU A 4 48.99 23.55 -19.80
C LEU A 4 49.93 22.84 -18.82
N ALA A 5 49.55 22.75 -17.54
CA ALA A 5 50.28 22.04 -16.50
C ALA A 5 49.37 21.75 -15.28
N SER A 6 49.59 20.74 -14.43
CA SER A 6 50.37 19.50 -14.54
C SER A 6 49.99 18.59 -13.36
N PHE A 7 50.30 17.29 -13.48
CA PHE A 7 50.34 16.33 -12.38
C PHE A 7 50.99 16.86 -11.09
N ARG A 8 50.39 16.56 -9.92
CA ARG A 8 50.92 15.58 -8.92
C ARG A 8 50.09 15.54 -7.64
N ARG A 9 49.82 14.33 -7.14
CA ARG A 9 49.50 14.08 -5.72
C ARG A 9 50.80 13.90 -4.92
N PRO A 10 50.84 14.40 -3.68
CA PRO A 10 51.60 13.74 -2.62
C PRO A 10 50.73 13.43 -1.38
N SER A 11 51.02 12.31 -0.74
CA SER A 11 50.71 12.03 0.67
C SER A 11 52.05 11.77 1.36
N PRO A 12 52.31 12.32 2.55
CA PRO A 12 52.42 11.41 3.69
C PRO A 12 52.06 11.97 5.10
N ARG A 13 51.62 11.05 5.97
CA ARG A 13 51.96 10.86 7.40
C ARG A 13 51.74 11.98 8.44
N SER A 14 50.80 11.70 9.35
CA SER A 14 50.99 11.59 10.83
C SER A 14 52.03 12.45 11.56
N SER A 15 51.59 13.27 12.53
CA SER A 15 52.25 13.41 13.85
C SER A 15 51.32 14.01 14.93
N ALA A 16 51.73 13.82 16.19
CA ALA A 16 51.22 14.29 17.50
C ALA A 16 50.43 15.63 17.54
N ARG A 17 49.33 15.79 18.31
CA ARG A 17 49.07 15.56 19.76
C ARG A 17 49.70 16.61 20.70
N THR A 18 48.88 17.59 21.14
CA THR A 18 48.78 18.11 22.53
C THR A 18 47.62 19.12 22.63
N GLY A 19 46.89 19.14 23.76
CA GLY A 19 45.78 20.09 23.98
C GLY A 19 44.66 19.53 24.87
N ALA A 20 44.99 19.09 26.08
CA ALA A 20 44.00 18.56 27.02
C ALA A 20 43.12 19.69 27.59
N ARG A 21 41.82 19.41 27.79
CA ARG A 21 40.97 20.20 28.68
C ARG A 21 40.21 19.26 29.62
N GLU A 22 40.64 19.31 30.88
CA GLU A 22 40.17 18.51 32.01
C GLU A 22 38.64 18.41 32.08
N ARG A 23 38.11 17.20 32.34
CA ARG A 23 36.77 17.01 32.91
C ARG A 23 36.92 16.22 34.20
N GLN A 24 36.52 16.82 35.32
CA GLN A 24 36.59 16.20 36.64
C GLN A 24 35.53 15.09 36.75
N PRO A 25 35.86 13.90 37.28
CA PRO A 25 34.89 12.86 37.58
C PRO A 25 34.21 13.12 38.93
N ALA A 26 32.92 12.78 39.04
CA ALA A 26 32.23 12.76 40.32
C ALA A 26 32.68 11.55 41.18
N PRO A 27 32.87 11.71 42.51
CA PRO A 27 33.26 10.61 43.38
C PRO A 27 32.08 9.66 43.65
N ALA A 28 32.42 8.39 43.91
CA ALA A 28 31.47 7.35 44.28
C ALA A 28 31.94 6.57 45.52
N LYS A 29 30.98 5.88 46.17
CA LYS A 29 31.10 5.00 47.35
C LYS A 29 31.20 5.74 48.70
N ALA A 30 30.80 5.17 49.84
CA ALA A 30 30.42 3.77 50.13
C ALA A 30 29.32 3.66 51.22
N ALA A 31 28.98 2.40 51.56
CA ALA A 31 28.21 1.92 52.70
C ALA A 31 28.63 2.55 54.08
N GLU A 32 27.91 2.42 55.19
CA GLU A 32 26.89 1.43 55.63
C GLU A 32 25.96 2.15 56.67
N SER A 33 24.99 1.59 57.43
CA SER A 33 24.69 0.21 57.80
C SER A 33 23.21 -0.06 58.21
N SER A 34 23.00 -1.10 59.03
CA SER A 34 21.78 -1.66 59.60
C SER A 34 21.14 -0.85 60.76
N SER A 35 19.83 -0.58 60.71
CA SER A 35 18.99 -0.41 61.94
C SER A 35 17.45 -0.46 61.75
N TRP A 36 16.93 -1.15 60.72
CA TRP A 36 15.48 -1.14 60.42
C TRP A 36 14.85 -2.54 60.23
N ARG A 37 15.66 -3.62 60.32
CA ARG A 37 15.21 -4.98 59.99
C ARG A 37 14.51 -5.73 61.12
N ASP A 38 14.41 -5.15 62.32
CA ASP A 38 13.85 -5.84 63.50
C ASP A 38 12.47 -5.32 63.93
N ALA A 39 11.98 -4.20 63.38
CA ALA A 39 10.65 -3.67 63.68
C ALA A 39 9.49 -4.30 62.87
N ALA A 40 9.79 -4.95 61.74
CA ALA A 40 8.78 -5.38 60.76
C ALA A 40 8.31 -6.85 60.90
N ARG A 41 8.62 -7.53 62.02
CA ARG A 41 8.26 -8.97 62.23
C ARG A 41 6.88 -9.21 62.87
N GLY A 42 6.12 -8.17 63.21
CA GLY A 42 4.87 -8.30 64.00
C GLY A 42 3.53 -8.06 63.28
N LEU A 43 3.50 -7.37 62.14
CA LEU A 43 2.24 -6.83 61.58
C LEU A 43 2.08 -6.97 60.05
N GLY A 44 2.80 -7.90 59.42
CA GLY A 44 2.78 -8.10 57.97
C GLY A 44 1.71 -9.05 57.42
N MET A 45 1.03 -9.84 58.28
CA MET A 45 0.30 -11.03 57.84
C MET A 45 -1.24 -10.91 57.86
N VAL A 46 -1.81 -9.75 58.20
CA VAL A 46 -3.28 -9.54 58.27
C VAL A 46 -3.80 -8.58 57.19
N LEU A 47 -2.96 -7.69 56.65
CA LEU A 47 -3.34 -6.67 55.65
C LEU A 47 -3.07 -7.06 54.18
N LEU A 48 -2.89 -8.35 53.87
CA LEU A 48 -2.70 -8.84 52.49
C LEU A 48 -3.63 -9.99 52.07
N VAL A 49 -4.49 -10.51 52.95
CA VAL A 49 -5.41 -11.62 52.61
C VAL A 49 -6.86 -11.14 52.38
N ALA A 50 -7.29 -10.09 53.07
CA ALA A 50 -8.65 -9.55 52.98
C ALA A 50 -9.07 -9.05 51.58
N PRO A 51 -8.26 -8.30 50.81
CA PRO A 51 -8.71 -7.79 49.51
C PRO A 51 -8.77 -8.88 48.42
N LEU A 52 -7.96 -9.94 48.53
CA LEU A 52 -7.92 -11.01 47.51
C LEU A 52 -9.15 -11.92 47.58
N ALA A 53 -9.60 -12.27 48.79
CA ALA A 53 -10.77 -13.14 48.99
C ALA A 53 -12.10 -12.46 48.61
N VAL A 54 -12.21 -11.13 48.79
CA VAL A 54 -13.38 -10.36 48.35
C VAL A 54 -13.39 -10.23 46.83
N PHE A 55 -12.24 -10.00 46.20
CA PHE A 55 -12.14 -9.88 44.73
C PHE A 55 -12.50 -11.19 44.01
N THR A 56 -12.14 -12.36 44.57
CA THR A 56 -12.58 -13.65 44.02
C THR A 56 -14.06 -13.96 44.27
N ALA A 57 -14.66 -13.44 45.35
CA ALA A 57 -16.08 -13.67 45.64
C ALA A 57 -17.02 -12.89 44.70
N VAL A 58 -16.66 -11.65 44.35
CA VAL A 58 -17.44 -10.82 43.39
C VAL A 58 -17.46 -11.46 42.00
N LEU A 59 -16.32 -12.02 41.55
CA LEU A 59 -16.18 -12.68 40.24
C LEU A 59 -16.91 -14.04 40.11
N LEU A 60 -17.61 -14.51 41.15
CA LEU A 60 -18.38 -15.76 41.15
C LEU A 60 -19.89 -15.55 41.36
N VAL A 61 -20.34 -14.31 41.62
CA VAL A 61 -21.75 -13.97 41.81
C VAL A 61 -22.32 -13.21 40.61
N ASP A 62 -21.56 -12.28 40.04
CA ASP A 62 -21.91 -11.69 38.75
C ASP A 62 -21.50 -12.66 37.63
N GLY A 63 -22.51 -13.34 37.07
CA GLY A 63 -22.33 -14.28 35.98
C GLY A 63 -21.55 -13.63 34.83
N ALA A 64 -20.54 -14.34 34.32
CA ALA A 64 -19.70 -13.86 33.24
C ALA A 64 -20.57 -13.31 32.10
N PRO A 65 -20.29 -12.10 31.57
CA PRO A 65 -21.06 -11.59 30.45
C PRO A 65 -20.96 -12.60 29.33
N GLU A 66 -22.09 -13.14 28.88
CA GLU A 66 -22.15 -13.89 27.63
C GLU A 66 -21.69 -12.94 26.53
N VAL A 67 -20.41 -13.02 26.19
CA VAL A 67 -19.88 -12.46 24.96
C VAL A 67 -20.50 -13.27 23.84
N ARG A 68 -21.74 -12.91 23.50
CA ARG A 68 -22.37 -13.28 22.23
C ARG A 68 -21.41 -12.76 21.18
N ALA A 69 -20.63 -13.69 20.62
CA ALA A 69 -19.93 -13.45 19.38
C ALA A 69 -21.02 -13.09 18.38
N SER A 70 -21.20 -11.79 18.14
CA SER A 70 -21.99 -11.31 17.02
C SER A 70 -21.30 -11.87 15.80
N ALA A 71 -21.91 -12.90 15.20
CA ALA A 71 -21.52 -13.32 13.88
C ALA A 71 -21.72 -12.09 12.99
N GLU A 72 -20.61 -11.48 12.56
CA GLU A 72 -20.63 -10.52 11.47
C GLU A 72 -21.18 -11.28 10.26
N VAL A 73 -22.49 -11.13 10.05
CA VAL A 73 -23.16 -11.62 8.86
C VAL A 73 -22.41 -10.99 7.70
N PRO A 74 -21.79 -11.78 6.79
CA PRO A 74 -21.02 -11.22 5.69
C PRO A 74 -21.96 -10.31 4.89
N GLN A 75 -21.74 -9.00 4.99
CA GLN A 75 -22.61 -8.04 4.36
C GLN A 75 -22.48 -8.24 2.86
N ALA A 76 -23.55 -8.74 2.24
CA ALA A 76 -23.56 -9.10 0.84
C ALA A 76 -23.04 -7.90 0.02
N ALA A 77 -21.99 -8.13 -0.76
CA ALA A 77 -21.36 -7.09 -1.55
C ALA A 77 -22.42 -6.39 -2.41
N ALA A 78 -22.40 -5.06 -2.42
CA ALA A 78 -23.31 -4.29 -3.26
C ALA A 78 -23.18 -4.75 -4.72
N PRO A 79 -24.30 -4.83 -5.48
CA PRO A 79 -24.25 -5.24 -6.88
C PRO A 79 -23.32 -4.31 -7.67
N PRO A 80 -22.59 -4.84 -8.67
CA PRO A 80 -21.66 -4.05 -9.47
C PRO A 80 -22.40 -2.92 -10.19
N GLN A 81 -21.72 -1.78 -10.34
CA GLN A 81 -22.28 -0.63 -11.06
C GLN A 81 -22.39 -0.98 -12.55
N VAL A 82 -23.61 -0.95 -13.09
CA VAL A 82 -23.82 -1.01 -14.55
C VAL A 82 -23.64 0.37 -15.16
N VAL A 83 -22.83 0.45 -16.21
CA VAL A 83 -22.44 1.68 -16.90
C VAL A 83 -22.86 1.59 -18.37
N GLN A 84 -23.49 2.66 -18.84
CA GLN A 84 -23.69 2.92 -20.27
C GLN A 84 -23.32 4.38 -20.52
N ALA A 85 -22.23 4.62 -21.24
CA ALA A 85 -21.71 5.94 -21.55
C ALA A 85 -20.99 5.90 -22.92
N SER A 86 -20.67 7.08 -23.46
CA SER A 86 -19.84 7.21 -24.66
C SER A 86 -18.42 7.57 -24.25
N PHE A 87 -17.46 6.79 -24.72
CA PHE A 87 -16.04 6.96 -24.50
C PHE A 87 -15.35 7.41 -25.79
N GLY A 88 -14.51 8.43 -25.68
CA GLY A 88 -13.51 8.79 -26.69
C GLY A 88 -12.11 8.87 -26.08
N PRO A 89 -11.07 9.14 -26.87
CA PRO A 89 -9.73 9.39 -26.35
C PRO A 89 -9.71 10.64 -25.46
N CYS A 90 -8.90 10.62 -24.40
CA CYS A 90 -8.76 11.70 -23.43
C CYS A 90 -8.02 12.94 -23.98
N ILE A 91 -8.65 13.72 -24.87
CA ILE A 91 -8.12 14.93 -25.52
C ILE A 91 -8.14 16.15 -24.57
N GLY A 92 -7.24 17.13 -24.79
CA GLY A 92 -7.39 18.51 -24.32
C GLY A 92 -7.30 18.76 -22.79
N GLY A 93 -7.06 17.72 -21.99
CA GLY A 93 -7.12 17.81 -20.53
C GLY A 93 -8.52 17.59 -19.94
N GLU A 94 -9.53 17.31 -20.76
CA GLU A 94 -10.84 16.88 -20.28
C GLU A 94 -10.76 15.42 -19.77
N ARG A 95 -11.29 15.17 -18.57
CA ARG A 95 -11.08 13.92 -17.82
C ARG A 95 -12.34 13.37 -17.14
N HIS A 96 -13.51 13.61 -17.74
CA HIS A 96 -14.78 13.12 -17.21
C HIS A 96 -15.04 11.64 -17.55
N THR A 97 -15.24 11.33 -18.84
CA THR A 97 -15.47 9.96 -19.32
C THR A 97 -14.73 9.72 -20.64
N CYS A 98 -13.52 9.16 -20.57
CA CYS A 98 -12.63 9.01 -21.71
C CYS A 98 -11.59 7.90 -21.48
N VAL A 99 -10.98 7.40 -22.55
CA VAL A 99 -9.92 6.38 -22.50
C VAL A 99 -8.55 7.06 -22.55
N VAL A 100 -7.67 6.69 -21.61
CA VAL A 100 -6.29 7.20 -21.54
C VAL A 100 -5.41 6.32 -22.43
N ASP A 101 -5.43 5.02 -22.20
CA ASP A 101 -4.60 4.01 -22.87
C ASP A 101 -5.32 2.64 -22.82
N GLY A 102 -4.60 1.53 -23.08
CA GLY A 102 -5.17 0.18 -23.10
C GLY A 102 -5.57 -0.41 -21.74
N ASP A 103 -5.25 0.23 -20.61
CA ASP A 103 -5.59 -0.25 -19.26
C ASP A 103 -6.16 0.81 -18.31
N THR A 104 -6.11 2.09 -18.67
CA THR A 104 -6.52 3.22 -17.84
C THR A 104 -7.62 4.03 -18.52
N ILE A 105 -8.69 4.31 -17.77
CA ILE A 105 -9.82 5.15 -18.21
C ILE A 105 -10.15 6.22 -17.17
N TRP A 106 -10.94 7.21 -17.59
CA TRP A 106 -11.76 8.04 -16.71
C TRP A 106 -13.22 7.69 -16.90
N LEU A 107 -13.97 7.64 -15.81
CA LEU A 107 -15.40 7.40 -15.77
C LEU A 107 -16.02 8.29 -14.69
N ASN A 108 -16.87 9.25 -15.07
CA ASN A 108 -17.52 10.20 -14.16
C ASN A 108 -16.52 10.87 -13.20
N ASP A 109 -15.47 11.48 -13.77
CA ASP A 109 -14.36 12.14 -13.05
C ASP A 109 -13.51 11.22 -12.15
N GLN A 110 -13.70 9.90 -12.23
CA GLN A 110 -12.91 8.91 -11.50
C GLN A 110 -11.88 8.24 -12.42
N LYS A 111 -10.58 8.40 -12.13
CA LYS A 111 -9.52 7.69 -12.83
C LYS A 111 -9.46 6.23 -12.36
N ILE A 112 -9.64 5.31 -13.30
CA ILE A 112 -9.65 3.87 -13.07
C ILE A 112 -8.46 3.22 -13.77
N ARG A 113 -7.70 2.39 -13.05
CA ARG A 113 -6.81 1.39 -13.63
C ARG A 113 -7.56 0.06 -13.61
N ILE A 114 -7.76 -0.52 -14.79
CA ILE A 114 -8.44 -1.81 -14.93
C ILE A 114 -7.52 -2.87 -14.29
N ALA A 115 -8.01 -3.59 -13.28
CA ALA A 115 -7.14 -4.30 -12.32
C ALA A 115 -6.58 -5.63 -12.86
N ASP A 116 -7.29 -6.30 -13.78
CA ASP A 116 -6.94 -7.64 -14.28
C ASP A 116 -6.29 -7.64 -15.68
N ILE A 117 -6.05 -6.46 -16.26
CA ILE A 117 -5.38 -6.25 -17.54
C ILE A 117 -4.01 -5.58 -17.38
N ASP A 118 -3.17 -5.78 -18.38
CA ASP A 118 -1.88 -5.14 -18.55
C ASP A 118 -1.67 -4.82 -20.04
N ALA A 119 -1.47 -3.55 -20.37
CA ALA A 119 -1.48 -3.07 -21.75
C ALA A 119 -0.20 -2.28 -22.11
N PRO A 120 0.21 -2.28 -23.39
CA PRO A 120 1.34 -1.48 -23.86
C PRO A 120 1.09 0.03 -23.70
N GLU A 121 2.12 0.77 -23.26
CA GLU A 121 2.02 2.20 -22.99
C GLU A 121 1.98 3.04 -24.27
N ILE A 122 1.26 4.18 -24.24
CA ILE A 122 1.20 5.12 -25.39
C ILE A 122 1.89 6.46 -25.14
N TYR A 123 2.09 6.81 -23.86
CA TYR A 123 2.66 8.09 -23.42
C TYR A 123 4.15 7.98 -23.05
N SER A 124 4.56 6.84 -22.45
CA SER A 124 5.95 6.56 -22.08
C SER A 124 6.41 5.16 -22.54
N PRO A 125 6.26 4.80 -23.83
CA PRO A 125 6.68 3.50 -24.35
C PRO A 125 8.21 3.36 -24.43
N ASP A 126 8.71 2.16 -24.17
CA ASP A 126 10.11 1.77 -24.33
C ASP A 126 10.53 1.70 -25.81
N CYS A 127 9.59 1.41 -26.73
CA CYS A 127 9.87 1.35 -28.16
C CYS A 127 8.68 1.73 -29.08
N PRO A 128 8.92 1.99 -30.38
CA PRO A 128 7.85 2.32 -31.33
C PRO A 128 6.84 1.19 -31.56
N ALA A 129 7.25 -0.08 -31.40
CA ALA A 129 6.39 -1.25 -31.56
C ALA A 129 5.35 -1.33 -30.44
N GLU A 130 5.78 -1.17 -29.19
CA GLU A 130 4.93 -1.03 -28.02
C GLU A 130 3.90 0.08 -28.23
N ARG A 131 4.34 1.29 -28.62
CA ARG A 131 3.44 2.42 -28.85
C ARG A 131 2.37 2.12 -29.90
N ALA A 132 2.74 1.43 -30.98
CA ALA A 132 1.80 1.05 -32.02
C ALA A 132 0.79 -0.01 -31.53
N LEU A 133 1.21 -0.94 -30.67
CA LEU A 133 0.34 -1.92 -30.04
C LEU A 133 -0.59 -1.29 -29.01
N GLY A 134 -0.08 -0.37 -28.19
CA GLY A 134 -0.84 0.37 -27.18
C GLY A 134 -1.92 1.26 -27.78
N LEU A 135 -1.65 1.91 -28.92
CA LEU A 135 -2.68 2.65 -29.66
C LEU A 135 -3.82 1.74 -30.15
N ARG A 136 -3.49 0.54 -30.66
CA ARG A 136 -4.48 -0.47 -31.05
C ARG A 136 -5.27 -0.99 -29.84
N ALA A 137 -4.61 -1.22 -28.71
CA ALA A 137 -5.26 -1.62 -27.46
C ALA A 137 -6.24 -0.54 -26.95
N THR A 138 -5.82 0.72 -26.98
CA THR A 138 -6.62 1.91 -26.60
C THR A 138 -7.88 2.03 -27.48
N GLU A 139 -7.72 1.92 -28.80
CA GLU A 139 -8.84 1.93 -29.74
C GLU A 139 -9.78 0.74 -29.47
N ARG A 140 -9.23 -0.46 -29.28
CA ARG A 140 -10.03 -1.67 -29.06
C ARG A 140 -10.81 -1.65 -27.74
N LEU A 141 -10.21 -1.13 -26.67
CA LEU A 141 -10.88 -0.89 -25.39
C LEU A 141 -12.00 0.12 -25.56
N THR A 142 -11.77 1.22 -26.29
CA THR A 142 -12.80 2.22 -26.61
C THR A 142 -14.00 1.59 -27.34
N GLN A 143 -13.74 0.74 -28.34
CA GLN A 143 -14.78 -0.02 -29.03
C GLN A 143 -15.53 -0.98 -28.09
N TRP A 144 -14.82 -1.68 -27.20
CA TRP A 144 -15.44 -2.58 -26.22
C TRP A 144 -16.37 -1.84 -25.27
N LEU A 145 -15.94 -0.71 -24.71
CA LEU A 145 -16.70 0.13 -23.78
C LEU A 145 -17.99 0.67 -24.42
N ASN A 146 -17.90 1.11 -25.68
CA ASN A 146 -19.02 1.71 -26.40
C ASN A 146 -20.02 0.69 -26.98
N ALA A 147 -19.65 -0.59 -27.13
CA ALA A 147 -20.47 -1.56 -27.85
C ALA A 147 -21.81 -1.90 -27.16
N ALA A 148 -21.87 -1.87 -25.84
CA ALA A 148 -23.05 -2.16 -25.01
C ALA A 148 -22.77 -1.77 -23.54
N PRO A 149 -23.77 -1.78 -22.64
CA PRO A 149 -23.51 -1.60 -21.21
C PRO A 149 -22.47 -2.60 -20.66
N PHE A 150 -21.76 -2.21 -19.60
CA PHE A 150 -20.80 -3.05 -18.89
C PHE A 150 -20.89 -2.82 -17.38
N GLU A 151 -20.34 -3.76 -16.62
CA GLU A 151 -20.31 -3.78 -15.16
C GLU A 151 -18.93 -3.34 -14.66
N VAL A 152 -18.91 -2.48 -13.65
CA VAL A 152 -17.71 -2.07 -12.92
C VAL A 152 -17.66 -2.82 -11.59
N HIS A 153 -16.75 -3.78 -11.51
CA HIS A 153 -16.54 -4.63 -10.34
C HIS A 153 -15.39 -4.10 -9.47
N PRO A 154 -15.42 -4.28 -8.13
CA PRO A 154 -14.26 -4.04 -7.30
C PRO A 154 -13.10 -4.96 -7.70
N ASN A 155 -11.86 -4.55 -7.38
CA ASN A 155 -10.69 -5.39 -7.54
C ASN A 155 -10.81 -6.66 -6.65
N PRO A 156 -10.66 -7.89 -7.20
CA PRO A 156 -10.75 -9.12 -6.41
C PRO A 156 -9.71 -9.22 -5.27
N ASP A 157 -8.56 -8.55 -5.40
CA ASP A 157 -7.51 -8.50 -4.36
C ASP A 157 -7.88 -7.59 -3.17
N GLY A 158 -9.09 -7.02 -3.13
CA GLY A 158 -9.59 -6.16 -2.05
C GLY A 158 -8.98 -4.75 -2.01
N ARG A 159 -7.90 -4.48 -2.75
CA ARG A 159 -7.29 -3.15 -2.87
C ARG A 159 -8.14 -2.23 -3.75
N ASP A 160 -8.74 -1.20 -3.14
CA ASP A 160 -9.59 -0.22 -3.84
C ASP A 160 -8.80 0.79 -4.71
N GLU A 161 -7.57 1.13 -4.30
CA GLU A 161 -6.71 2.12 -4.97
C GLU A 161 -5.26 1.64 -5.17
N ASP A 162 -4.57 2.25 -6.12
CA ASP A 162 -3.11 2.20 -6.25
C ASP A 162 -2.40 3.38 -5.58
N THR A 163 -1.07 3.33 -5.57
CA THR A 163 -0.20 4.37 -4.98
C THR A 163 -0.29 5.73 -5.68
N TYR A 164 -0.98 5.81 -6.82
CA TYR A 164 -1.22 7.05 -7.57
C TYR A 164 -2.67 7.55 -7.41
N GLY A 165 -3.47 6.93 -6.53
CA GLY A 165 -4.88 7.26 -6.32
C GLY A 165 -5.80 6.83 -7.45
N ARG A 166 -5.37 5.94 -8.36
CA ARG A 166 -6.27 5.34 -9.36
C ARG A 166 -7.12 4.27 -8.68
N LYS A 167 -8.43 4.29 -8.91
CA LYS A 167 -9.33 3.23 -8.46
C LYS A 167 -9.04 1.94 -9.24
N LEU A 168 -8.94 0.83 -8.54
CA LEU A 168 -8.70 -0.49 -9.12
C LEU A 168 -10.04 -1.19 -9.34
N ARG A 169 -10.41 -1.45 -10.60
CA ARG A 169 -11.70 -2.05 -10.96
C ARG A 169 -11.54 -3.09 -12.05
N VAL A 170 -12.39 -4.11 -12.07
CA VAL A 170 -12.52 -5.01 -13.24
C VAL A 170 -13.70 -4.56 -14.06
N LEU A 171 -13.52 -4.43 -15.38
CA LEU A 171 -14.60 -4.07 -16.31
C LEU A 171 -15.07 -5.33 -17.00
N ALA A 172 -16.34 -5.71 -16.80
CA ALA A 172 -16.88 -6.95 -17.34
C ALA A 172 -18.21 -6.74 -18.06
N ARG A 173 -18.57 -7.63 -18.98
CA ARG A 173 -19.91 -7.71 -19.57
C ARG A 173 -20.36 -9.15 -19.53
N SER A 174 -21.47 -9.43 -18.85
CA SER A 174 -22.02 -10.78 -18.75
C SER A 174 -20.98 -11.80 -18.22
N GLY A 175 -20.24 -11.41 -17.18
CA GLY A 175 -19.16 -12.21 -16.58
C GLY A 175 -17.84 -12.28 -17.37
N THR A 176 -17.75 -11.70 -18.57
CA THR A 176 -16.50 -11.67 -19.36
C THR A 176 -15.79 -10.34 -19.16
N SER A 177 -14.59 -10.36 -18.57
CA SER A 177 -13.74 -9.16 -18.43
C SER A 177 -13.23 -8.64 -19.78
N ALA A 178 -13.06 -7.32 -19.90
CA ALA A 178 -12.45 -6.66 -21.04
C ALA A 178 -11.08 -7.25 -21.41
N VAL A 179 -10.29 -7.72 -20.42
CA VAL A 179 -8.99 -8.34 -20.67
C VAL A 179 -9.08 -9.56 -21.59
N ALA A 180 -10.13 -10.39 -21.45
CA ALA A 180 -10.27 -11.60 -22.24
C ALA A 180 -10.40 -11.30 -23.74
N VAL A 181 -10.95 -10.12 -24.08
CA VAL A 181 -11.10 -9.65 -25.46
C VAL A 181 -9.78 -9.10 -26.00
N LEU A 182 -9.10 -8.24 -25.24
CA LEU A 182 -7.82 -7.65 -25.68
C LEU A 182 -6.69 -8.68 -25.69
N GLU A 183 -6.69 -9.65 -24.78
CA GLU A 183 -5.73 -10.76 -24.71
C GLU A 183 -5.92 -11.74 -25.88
N ALA A 184 -7.16 -12.10 -26.22
CA ALA A 184 -7.45 -12.94 -27.39
C ALA A 184 -7.05 -12.29 -28.73
N GLU A 185 -7.03 -10.95 -28.80
CA GLU A 185 -6.59 -10.18 -29.96
C GLU A 185 -5.09 -9.82 -29.93
N GLY A 186 -4.35 -10.25 -28.89
CA GLY A 186 -2.91 -9.99 -28.75
C GLY A 186 -2.55 -8.53 -28.49
N LEU A 187 -3.47 -7.75 -27.91
CA LEU A 187 -3.34 -6.31 -27.64
C LEU A 187 -2.98 -5.99 -26.19
N ALA A 188 -3.22 -6.93 -25.28
CA ALA A 188 -2.95 -6.82 -23.85
C ALA A 188 -2.71 -8.22 -23.26
N THR A 189 -2.36 -8.30 -21.98
CA THR A 189 -2.24 -9.57 -21.24
C THR A 189 -3.01 -9.49 -19.92
N ARG A 190 -3.26 -10.64 -19.29
CA ARG A 190 -3.74 -10.69 -17.91
C ARG A 190 -2.67 -10.20 -16.92
N TRP A 191 -3.08 -9.30 -16.03
CA TRP A 191 -2.25 -8.83 -14.92
C TRP A 191 -1.71 -10.00 -14.08
N GLY A 192 -0.44 -9.93 -13.68
CA GLY A 192 0.24 -11.00 -12.94
C GLY A 192 0.66 -12.22 -13.78
N GLY A 193 0.49 -12.15 -15.11
CA GLY A 193 0.99 -13.15 -16.05
C GLY A 193 2.53 -13.21 -16.16
N ARG A 194 3.02 -14.00 -17.12
CA ARG A 194 4.46 -14.02 -17.45
C ARG A 194 4.90 -12.65 -18.00
N GLY A 195 6.17 -12.32 -17.77
CA GLY A 195 6.78 -11.05 -18.17
C GLY A 195 6.55 -10.68 -19.63
N ARG A 196 6.46 -9.39 -19.87
CA ARG A 196 6.01 -8.74 -21.12
C ARG A 196 7.21 -8.28 -21.95
N GLU A 197 7.20 -8.65 -23.23
CA GLU A 197 8.06 -8.10 -24.28
C GLU A 197 7.13 -7.55 -25.37
N TRP A 198 7.01 -6.22 -25.44
CA TRP A 198 6.26 -5.48 -26.48
C TRP A 198 7.20 -4.80 -27.49
N CYS A 199 8.48 -5.14 -27.38
CA CYS A 199 9.62 -4.76 -28.20
C CYS A 199 10.36 -6.04 -28.58
#